data_AF-A0A2I0QK24-F1
#
_entry.id   AF-A0A2I0QK24-F1
#
_cell.length_a   1.000
_cell.length_b   1.000
_cell.length_c   1.000
_cell.angle_alpha   90.00
_cell.angle_beta   90.00
_cell.angle_gamma   90.00
#
_symmetry.space_group_name_H-M   'P 1'
#
loop_
_entity.id
_entity.type
_entity.pdbx_description
1 polymer ?
#
loop_
_entity_poly.entity_id
_entity_poly.type
_entity_poly.pdbx_seq_one_letter_code
_entity_poly.pdbx_strand_id
1 'polypeptide(L)' 'MANIRKIEFFDREKERWEIMQILESEPQLLNFIYGPINSGKTTLITNLIENLPDDYVVFYVNLRRKSIIRYEDFIR' A
#
# COMPACT_ATOMS: atom_id res chain seq x y z
N MET A 1 16.78 -17.62 -21.07
CA MET A 1 16.43 -16.84 -19.87
C MET A 1 15.24 -15.97 -20.23
N ALA A 2 14.10 -16.13 -19.57
CA ALA A 2 12.90 -15.37 -19.90
C ALA A 2 13.11 -13.90 -19.53
N ASN A 3 13.00 -13.01 -20.52
CA ASN A 3 12.91 -11.57 -20.30
C ASN A 3 11.59 -11.32 -19.55
N ILE A 4 11.67 -11.23 -18.22
CA ILE A 4 10.56 -10.71 -17.40
C ILE A 4 10.43 -9.26 -17.83
N ARG A 5 9.47 -8.96 -18.71
CA ARG A 5 9.11 -7.57 -18.99
C ARG A 5 8.78 -6.96 -17.64
N LYS A 6 9.58 -5.99 -17.19
CA LYS A 6 9.24 -5.13 -16.07
C LYS A 6 8.00 -4.37 -16.53
N ILE A 7 6.82 -4.89 -16.23
CA ILE A 7 5.56 -4.20 -16.51
C ILE A 7 5.62 -2.97 -15.62
N GLU A 8 5.93 -1.83 -16.21
CA GLU A 8 5.92 -0.57 -15.48
C GLU A 8 4.53 -0.33 -14.92
N PHE A 9 4.48 0.26 -13.73
CA PHE A 9 3.24 0.61 -13.06
C PHE A 9 2.63 1.84 -13.75
N PHE A 10 2.08 1.61 -14.94
CA PHE A 10 1.67 2.63 -15.89
C PHE A 10 0.45 3.41 -15.39
N ASP A 11 0.47 4.73 -15.59
CA ASP A 11 -0.64 5.67 -15.31
C ASP A 11 -1.09 5.76 -13.83
N ARG A 12 -0.12 5.70 -12.91
CA ARG A 12 -0.37 5.68 -11.46
C ARG A 12 0.48 6.68 -10.69
N GLU A 13 1.25 7.51 -11.39
CA GLU A 13 2.10 8.55 -10.79
C GLU A 13 1.30 9.57 -10.00
N LYS A 14 0.12 9.95 -10.52
CA LYS A 14 -0.76 10.88 -9.82
C LYS A 14 -1.21 10.32 -8.46
N GLU A 15 -1.68 9.07 -8.43
CA GLU A 15 -2.10 8.43 -7.18
C GLU A 15 -0.93 8.23 -6.21
N ARG A 16 0.26 7.87 -6.71
CA ARG A 16 1.48 7.83 -5.88
C ARG A 16 1.77 9.17 -5.24
N TRP A 17 1.76 10.25 -6.03
CA TRP A 17 2.01 11.59 -5.56
C TRP A 17 0.99 12.02 -4.51
N GLU A 18 -0.30 11.78 -4.74
CA GLU A 18 -1.38 12.08 -3.78
C GLU A 18 -1.18 11.33 -2.45
N ILE A 19 -0.82 10.05 -2.49
CA ILE A 19 -0.54 9.27 -1.28
C ILE A 19 0.68 9.83 -0.54
N MET A 20 1.75 10.19 -1.24
CA MET A 20 2.93 10.78 -0.61
C MET A 20 2.62 12.12 0.06
N GLN A 21 1.83 12.98 -0.59
CA GLN A 21 1.40 14.24 0.02
C GLN A 21 0.59 14.01 1.31
N ILE A 22 -0.23 12.95 1.36
CA ILE A 22 -0.94 12.57 2.58
C ILE A 22 0.04 12.10 3.66
N LEU A 23 1.04 11.27 3.32
CA LEU A 23 2.03 10.76 4.28
C LEU A 23 2.97 11.84 4.83
N GLU A 24 3.27 12.86 4.03
CA GLU A 24 4.10 14.02 4.42
C GLU A 24 3.32 15.04 5.28
N SER A 25 2.00 14.95 5.30
CA SER A 25 1.14 15.82 6.10
C SER A 25 0.96 15.31 7.54
N GLU A 26 0.52 16.20 8.43
CA GLU A 26 0.21 15.81 9.81
C GLU A 26 -0.92 14.74 9.84
N PRO A 27 -0.72 13.61 10.52
CA PRO A 27 -1.67 12.49 10.50
C PRO A 27 -2.91 12.80 11.35
N GLN A 28 -3.87 13.48 10.73
CA GLN A 28 -5.12 13.88 11.39
C GLN A 28 -6.35 13.07 10.92
N LEU A 29 -6.20 12.27 9.86
CA LEU A 29 -7.31 11.62 9.17
C LEU A 29 -7.04 10.13 8.90
N LEU A 30 -8.11 9.33 8.96
CA LEU A 30 -8.10 7.96 8.46
C LEU A 30 -8.41 7.97 6.97
N ASN A 31 -7.44 7.57 6.15
CA ASN A 31 -7.55 7.57 4.70
C ASN A 31 -8.03 6.21 4.17
N PHE A 32 -9.00 6.23 3.25
CA PHE A 32 -9.54 5.03 2.62
C PHE A 32 -9.28 5.03 1.12
N ILE A 33 -8.66 3.97 0.61
CA ILE A 33 -8.43 3.77 -0.82
C ILE A 33 -9.38 2.68 -1.32
N TYR A 34 -10.26 3.03 -2.24
CA TYR A 34 -11.31 2.15 -2.77
C TYR A 34 -11.33 2.13 -4.30
N GLY A 35 -12.02 1.15 -4.88
CA GLY A 35 -12.16 1.00 -6.32
C GLY A 35 -12.44 -0.45 -6.74
N PRO A 36 -12.70 -0.71 -8.03
CA PRO A 36 -13.08 -2.02 -8.55
C PRO A 36 -12.09 -3.15 -8.19
N ILE A 37 -12.58 -4.38 -8.07
CA ILE A 37 -11.71 -5.55 -7.89
C ILE A 37 -10.71 -5.61 -9.06
N ASN A 38 -9.46 -5.98 -8.77
CA ASN A 38 -8.35 -6.05 -9.74
C ASN A 38 -7.92 -4.72 -10.37
N SER A 39 -8.35 -3.57 -9.83
CA SER A 39 -7.87 -2.25 -10.28
C SER A 39 -6.43 -1.92 -9.89
N GLY A 40 -5.66 -2.87 -9.36
CA GLY A 40 -4.26 -2.67 -8.99
C GLY A 40 -4.00 -1.97 -7.64
N LYS A 41 -5.03 -1.70 -6.82
CA LYS A 41 -4.87 -1.02 -5.51
C LYS A 41 -3.83 -1.66 -4.59
N THR A 42 -3.90 -3.00 -4.42
CA THR A 42 -2.93 -3.71 -3.58
C THR A 42 -1.52 -3.53 -4.12
N THR A 43 -1.35 -3.64 -5.44
CA THR A 43 -0.05 -3.47 -6.11
C THR A 43 0.48 -2.04 -5.98
N LEU A 44 -0.38 -1.02 -6.07
CA LEU A 44 -0.01 0.39 -5.83
C LEU A 44 0.59 0.56 -4.44
N ILE A 45 -0.12 0.07 -3.41
CA ILE A 45 0.30 0.24 -2.02
C ILE A 45 1.57 -0.56 -1.72
N THR A 46 1.66 -1.81 -2.16
CA THR A 46 2.88 -2.60 -1.92
C THR A 46 4.09 -2.02 -2.64
N ASN A 47 3.92 -1.54 -3.89
CA ASN A 47 5.00 -0.90 -4.62
C ASN A 47 5.42 0.44 -3.98
N LEU A 48 4.47 1.23 -3.48
CA LEU A 48 4.78 2.46 -2.75
C LEU A 48 5.59 2.15 -1.48
N ILE A 49 5.15 1.16 -0.68
CA ILE A 49 5.87 0.72 0.53
C ILE A 49 7.31 0.29 0.21
N GLU A 50 7.52 -0.48 -0.86
CA GLU A 50 8.86 -0.94 -1.30
C GLU A 50 9.80 0.20 -1.72
N ASN A 51 9.25 1.38 -2.03
CA ASN A 51 10.00 2.55 -2.50
C ASN A 51 9.92 3.74 -1.53
N LEU A 52 9.36 3.56 -0.33
CA LEU A 52 9.36 4.59 0.71
C LEU A 52 10.80 4.82 1.21
N PRO A 53 11.14 6.04 1.64
CA PRO A 53 12.43 6.29 2.27
C PRO A 53 12.55 5.57 3.63
N ASP A 54 13.80 5.32 4.06
CA ASP A 54 14.12 4.49 5.23
C ASP A 54 13.66 5.07 6.58
N ASP A 55 13.22 6.33 6.61
CA ASP A 55 12.68 7.00 7.80
C ASP A 55 11.21 6.63 8.09
N TYR A 56 10.54 5.91 7.19
CA TYR A 56 9.19 5.40 7.39
C TYR A 56 9.19 4.01 8.03
N VAL A 57 8.46 3.86 9.14
CA VAL A 57 8.16 2.55 9.73
C VAL A 57 6.77 2.09 9.26
N VAL A 58 6.73 1.01 8.49
CA VAL A 58 5.50 0.52 7.85
C VAL A 58 4.93 -0.70 8.58
N PHE A 59 3.64 -0.63 8.95
CA PHE A 59 2.86 -1.76 9.44
C PHE A 59 1.79 -2.17 8.41
N TYR A 60 2.01 -3.30 7.74
CA TYR A 60 1.07 -3.83 6.74
C TYR A 60 0.31 -5.06 7.25
N VAL A 61 -1.03 -4.97 7.29
CA VAL A 61 -1.90 -6.07 7.73
C VAL A 61 -2.86 -6.46 6.60
N ASN A 62 -2.75 -7.71 6.12
CA ASN A 62 -3.69 -8.27 5.16
C ASN A 62 -4.80 -9.07 5.86
N LEU A 63 -5.96 -8.45 6.01
CA LEU A 63 -7.14 -9.02 6.67
C LEU A 63 -7.77 -10.22 5.94
N ARG A 64 -7.44 -10.46 4.66
CA ARG A 64 -7.94 -11.67 3.96
C ARG A 64 -7.15 -12.92 4.34
N ARG A 65 -5.87 -12.76 4.69
CA ARG A 65 -4.99 -13.89 5.06
C ARG A 65 -4.97 -14.14 6.56
N LYS A 66 -5.09 -13.09 7.36
CA LYS A 66 -5.20 -13.20 8.82
C LYS A 66 -6.67 -13.20 9.20
N SER A 67 -7.19 -14.33 9.70
CA SER A 67 -8.48 -14.30 10.40
C SER A 67 -8.26 -13.60 11.73
N ILE A 68 -8.60 -12.33 11.81
CA ILE A 68 -8.56 -11.60 13.07
C ILE A 68 -9.92 -11.81 13.72
N ILE A 69 -9.96 -12.73 14.68
CA ILE A 69 -11.20 -13.05 15.40
C ILE A 69 -11.16 -12.36 16.77
N ARG A 70 -9.97 -12.14 17.33
CA ARG A 70 -9.77 -11.48 18.63
C ARG A 70 -8.61 -10.48 18.61
N TYR A 71 -8.56 -9.60 19.60
CA TYR A 71 -7.54 -8.55 19.73
C TYR A 71 -6.12 -9.12 19.87
N GLU A 72 -5.97 -10.26 20.55
CA GLU A 72 -4.67 -10.93 20.69
C GLU A 72 -4.07 -11.35 19.33
N ASP A 73 -4.91 -11.55 18.30
CA ASP A 73 -4.45 -11.92 16.95
C ASP A 73 -3.73 -10.75 16.25
N PHE A 74 -3.83 -9.52 16.78
CA PHE A 74 -3.18 -8.31 16.25
C PHE A 74 -1.78 -8.03 16.84
N ILE A 75 -1.45 -8.46 18.07
CA ILE A 75 -0.25 -8.00 18.82
C ILE A 75 1.01 -8.86 18.60
N ARG A 76 0.96 -9.86 17.72
CA ARG A 76 2.05 -10.83 17.56
C ARG A 76 3.29 -10.31 16.84
#